data_AF-A0A8S4R3M0-F1
#
_entry.id   AF-A0A8S4R3M0-F1
#
_cell.length_a   1.000
_cell.length_b   1.000
_cell.length_c   1.000
_cell.angle_alpha   90.00
_cell.angle_beta   90.00
_cell.angle_gamma   90.00
#
_symmetry.space_group_name_H-M   'P 1'
#
loop_
_entity.id
_entity.type
_entity.pdbx_description
1 polymer ?
#
loop_
_entity_poly.entity_id
_entity_poly.type
_entity_poly.pdbx_seq_one_letter_code
_entity_poly.pdbx_strand_id
1 'polypeptide(L)'
;MYYSSAQNEGSVSSAGGSGGDPAADYSSGANHVLAVIHQILGHHRALESRYHQARLKLHQRLALLLYKEDCRQVLDWLGNHGEKFLMKNTGIGKNLHKARTYQKSHEHFENVAQNTYTNAEKLLAAAEELARSGECDAEEVLGVARELEAHVAAFAARGDRRRRRLDLAVLLYTHEKEVKL
;
A
#
# COMPACT_ATOMS: atom_id res chain seq x y z
N MET A 1 12.40 -15.93 -112.96
CA MET A 1 11.96 -14.66 -112.37
C MET A 1 10.68 -14.97 -111.59
N TYR A 2 10.70 -15.51 -110.36
CA TYR A 2 11.03 -14.85 -109.07
C TYR A 2 10.49 -13.42 -109.06
N TYR A 3 9.45 -13.05 -108.29
CA TYR A 3 9.16 -13.16 -106.84
C TYR A 3 7.64 -13.40 -106.64
N SER A 4 7.05 -14.23 -105.76
CA SER A 4 7.25 -14.66 -104.36
C SER A 4 7.19 -13.59 -103.27
N SER A 5 6.22 -13.78 -102.37
CA SER A 5 6.10 -13.29 -100.97
C SER A 5 5.86 -11.78 -100.77
N ALA A 6 4.98 -11.31 -99.88
CA ALA A 6 4.43 -11.92 -98.67
C ALA A 6 3.05 -11.33 -98.31
N GLN A 7 2.14 -12.20 -97.87
CA GLN A 7 1.08 -11.83 -96.94
C GLN A 7 1.75 -11.47 -95.61
N ASN A 8 1.60 -10.23 -95.17
CA ASN A 8 2.03 -9.82 -93.84
C ASN A 8 0.83 -9.93 -92.90
N GLU A 9 0.67 -11.09 -92.27
CA GLU A 9 -0.13 -11.26 -91.05
C GLU A 9 0.52 -10.45 -89.93
N GLY A 10 0.15 -9.17 -89.86
CA GLY A 10 0.41 -8.34 -88.69
C GLY A 10 -0.49 -8.79 -87.55
N SER A 11 -0.10 -9.88 -86.89
CA SER A 11 -0.50 -10.17 -85.52
C SER A 11 -0.02 -9.01 -84.66
N VAL A 12 -0.88 -8.00 -84.48
CA VAL A 12 -0.66 -7.02 -83.42
C VAL A 12 -0.95 -7.77 -82.13
N SER A 13 0.12 -8.35 -81.60
CA SER A 13 0.22 -8.77 -80.21
C SER A 13 -0.36 -7.64 -79.37
N SER A 14 -1.56 -7.86 -78.83
CA SER A 14 -1.98 -7.21 -77.61
C SER A 14 -1.00 -7.66 -76.54
N ALA A 15 0.16 -7.01 -76.51
CA ALA A 15 0.92 -6.87 -75.30
C ALA A 15 -0.01 -6.08 -74.39
N GLY A 16 -0.84 -6.80 -73.64
CA GLY A 16 -1.50 -6.32 -72.46
C GLY A 16 -0.40 -5.84 -71.54
N GLY A 17 0.02 -4.59 -71.75
CA GLY A 17 0.80 -3.84 -70.79
C GLY A 17 -0.05 -3.87 -69.54
N SER A 18 0.41 -4.63 -68.55
CA SER A 18 -0.01 -4.54 -67.17
C SER A 18 0.42 -3.18 -66.62
N GLY A 19 -0.05 -2.10 -67.25
CA GLY A 19 -0.05 -0.76 -66.72
C GLY A 19 -1.22 -0.70 -65.76
N GLY A 20 -0.99 -1.17 -64.54
CA GLY A 20 -1.90 -0.90 -63.43
C GLY A 20 -2.17 0.61 -63.41
N ASP A 21 -3.43 0.98 -63.23
CA ASP A 21 -3.83 2.38 -63.13
C ASP A 21 -3.01 3.03 -62.00
N PRO A 22 -2.10 3.99 -62.29
CA PRO A 22 -1.22 4.56 -61.28
C PRO A 22 -1.99 5.27 -60.16
N ALA A 23 -3.23 5.72 -60.40
CA ALA A 23 -4.11 6.25 -59.37
C ALA A 23 -4.60 5.15 -58.41
N ALA A 24 -4.89 3.95 -58.94
CA ALA A 24 -5.27 2.79 -58.14
C ALA A 24 -4.11 2.29 -57.27
N ASP A 25 -2.89 2.20 -57.83
CA ASP A 25 -1.69 1.81 -57.09
C ASP A 25 -1.34 2.80 -55.97
N TYR A 26 -1.50 4.11 -56.23
CA TYR A 26 -1.33 5.16 -55.20
C TYR A 26 -2.36 5.04 -54.08
N SER A 27 -3.64 4.87 -54.43
CA SER A 27 -4.72 4.73 -53.45
C SER A 27 -4.56 3.47 -52.57
N SER A 28 -4.08 2.37 -53.16
CA SER A 28 -3.76 1.12 -52.46
C SER A 28 -2.60 1.33 -51.47
N GLY A 29 -1.52 1.98 -51.92
CA GLY A 29 -0.39 2.33 -51.05
C GLY A 29 -0.79 3.26 -49.90
N ALA A 30 -1.60 4.28 -50.17
CA ALA A 30 -2.11 5.20 -49.14
C ALA A 30 -2.98 4.48 -48.10
N ASN A 31 -3.87 3.58 -48.52
CA ASN A 31 -4.68 2.75 -47.63
C ASN A 31 -3.82 1.81 -46.79
N HIS A 32 -2.79 1.22 -47.38
CA HIS A 32 -1.85 0.37 -46.65
C HIS A 32 -1.09 1.16 -45.57
N VAL A 33 -0.56 2.35 -45.91
CA VAL A 33 0.11 3.23 -44.95
C VAL A 33 -0.83 3.62 -43.81
N LEU A 34 -2.09 3.96 -44.11
CA LEU A 34 -3.08 4.29 -43.08
C LEU A 34 -3.37 3.10 -42.15
N ALA A 35 -3.48 1.89 -42.70
CA ALA A 35 -3.69 0.67 -41.91
C ALA A 35 -2.50 0.41 -40.96
N VAL A 36 -1.26 0.58 -41.44
CA VAL A 36 -0.06 0.46 -40.62
C VAL A 36 -0.02 1.53 -39.52
N ILE A 37 -0.39 2.78 -39.82
CA ILE A 37 -0.49 3.86 -38.82
C ILE A 37 -1.50 3.48 -37.74
N HIS A 38 -2.69 3.03 -38.11
CA HIS A 38 -3.70 2.59 -37.14
C HIS A 38 -3.20 1.43 -36.28
N GLN A 39 -2.48 0.47 -36.86
CA GLN A 39 -1.89 -0.63 -36.11
C GLN A 39 -0.84 -0.14 -35.11
N ILE A 40 0.07 0.77 -35.52
CA ILE A 40 1.08 1.36 -34.64
C ILE A 40 0.43 2.12 -33.49
N LEU A 41 -0.57 2.95 -33.76
CA LEU A 41 -1.31 3.68 -32.73
C LEU A 41 -2.05 2.74 -31.76
N GLY A 42 -2.63 1.65 -32.28
CA GLY A 42 -3.25 0.61 -31.46
C GLY A 42 -2.24 -0.08 -30.54
N HIS A 43 -1.08 -0.46 -31.07
CA HIS A 43 0.01 -1.06 -30.31
C HIS A 43 0.55 -0.10 -29.24
N HIS A 44 0.71 1.17 -29.58
CA HIS A 44 1.16 2.21 -28.65
C HIS A 44 0.20 2.37 -27.47
N ARG A 45 -1.11 2.53 -27.73
CA ARG A 45 -2.13 2.61 -26.67
C ARG A 45 -2.15 1.38 -25.77
N ALA A 46 -1.99 0.19 -26.36
CA ALA A 46 -1.93 -1.06 -25.60
C ALA A 46 -0.70 -1.12 -24.69
N LEU A 47 0.47 -0.70 -25.18
CA LEU A 47 1.69 -0.59 -24.39
C LEU A 47 1.56 0.42 -23.25
N GLU A 48 1.02 1.61 -23.54
CA GLU A 48 0.77 2.64 -22.51
C GLU A 48 -0.17 2.15 -21.42
N SER A 49 -1.27 1.49 -21.78
CA SER A 49 -2.22 0.92 -20.83
C SER A 49 -1.55 -0.13 -19.93
N ARG A 50 -0.76 -1.05 -20.52
CA ARG A 50 -0.01 -2.06 -19.77
C ARG A 50 1.03 -1.45 -18.83
N TYR A 51 1.77 -0.45 -19.31
CA TYR A 51 2.73 0.28 -18.49
C TYR A 51 2.06 0.97 -17.30
N HIS A 52 0.95 1.67 -17.54
CA HIS A 52 0.21 2.37 -16.50
C HIS A 52 -0.32 1.38 -15.43
N GLN A 53 -0.89 0.25 -15.85
CA GLN A 53 -1.35 -0.80 -14.94
C GLN A 53 -0.20 -1.41 -14.13
N ALA A 54 0.95 -1.67 -14.75
CA ALA A 54 2.12 -2.22 -14.06
C ALA A 54 2.70 -1.22 -13.04
N ARG A 55 2.78 0.06 -13.41
CA ARG A 55 3.25 1.13 -12.52
C ARG A 55 2.33 1.28 -11.32
N LEU A 56 1.01 1.29 -11.55
CA LEU A 56 0.02 1.35 -10.49
C LEU A 56 0.20 0.18 -9.53
N LYS A 57 0.20 -1.07 -10.01
CA LYS A 57 0.40 -2.27 -9.16
C LYS A 57 1.68 -2.22 -8.32
N LEU A 58 2.78 -1.70 -8.86
CA LEU A 58 4.02 -1.56 -8.11
C LEU A 58 3.87 -0.54 -6.97
N HIS A 59 3.28 0.62 -7.23
CA HIS A 59 3.01 1.64 -6.21
C HIS A 59 2.11 1.09 -5.10
N GLN A 60 1.03 0.39 -5.48
CA GLN A 60 0.11 -0.27 -4.55
C GLN A 60 0.84 -1.26 -3.63
N ARG A 61 1.68 -2.12 -4.22
CA ARG A 61 2.44 -3.11 -3.45
C ARG A 61 3.45 -2.45 -2.50
N LEU A 62 4.11 -1.39 -2.95
CA LEU A 62 5.06 -0.65 -2.11
C LEU A 62 4.34 0.04 -0.94
N ALA A 63 3.22 0.72 -1.18
CA ALA A 63 2.43 1.38 -0.15
C ALA A 63 1.97 0.40 0.93
N LEU A 64 1.45 -0.76 0.51
CA LEU A 64 1.05 -1.81 1.44
C LEU A 64 2.22 -2.37 2.27
N LEU A 65 3.39 -2.57 1.66
CA LEU A 65 4.57 -3.06 2.37
C LEU A 65 5.06 -2.06 3.43
N LEU A 66 5.11 -0.77 3.08
CA LEU A 66 5.49 0.30 4.01
C LEU A 66 4.50 0.38 5.17
N TYR A 67 3.20 0.37 4.87
CA TYR A 67 2.14 0.38 5.89
C TYR A 67 2.26 -0.80 6.86
N LYS A 68 2.48 -2.02 6.34
CA LYS A 68 2.67 -3.21 7.17
C LYS A 68 3.92 -3.12 8.03
N GLU A 69 5.00 -2.58 7.50
CA GLU A 69 6.24 -2.39 8.24
C GLU A 69 6.06 -1.38 9.39
N ASP A 70 5.36 -0.27 9.15
CA ASP A 70 5.08 0.72 10.20
C ASP A 70 4.18 0.13 11.30
N CYS A 71 3.18 -0.67 10.94
CA CYS A 71 2.36 -1.41 11.91
C CYS A 71 3.21 -2.39 12.72
N ARG A 72 4.11 -3.13 12.06
CA ARG A 72 5.03 -4.06 12.70
C ARG A 72 5.92 -3.37 13.72
N GLN A 73 6.43 -2.18 13.43
CA GLN A 73 7.26 -1.42 14.38
C GLN A 73 6.49 -1.03 15.65
N VAL A 74 5.22 -0.66 15.51
CA VAL A 74 4.35 -0.38 16.68
C VAL A 74 4.15 -1.66 17.50
N LEU A 75 3.79 -2.77 16.87
CA LEU A 75 3.59 -4.06 17.54
C LEU A 75 4.87 -4.54 18.23
N ASP A 76 6.02 -4.42 17.59
CA ASP A 76 7.32 -4.75 18.16
C ASP A 76 7.62 -3.89 19.40
N TRP A 77 7.32 -2.59 19.36
CA TRP A 77 7.51 -1.74 20.52
C TRP A 77 6.60 -2.18 21.69
N LEU A 78 5.33 -2.48 21.41
CA LEU A 78 4.38 -2.97 22.41
C LEU A 78 4.90 -4.25 23.06
N GLY A 79 5.32 -5.25 22.27
CA GLY A 79 5.82 -6.52 22.79
C GLY A 79 7.18 -6.40 23.49
N ASN A 80 8.12 -5.66 22.92
CA ASN A 80 9.50 -5.63 23.41
C ASN A 80 9.76 -4.66 24.54
N HIS A 81 9.01 -3.55 24.60
CA HIS A 81 9.18 -2.52 25.61
C HIS A 81 7.97 -2.46 26.55
N GLY A 82 6.77 -2.30 25.97
CA GLY A 82 5.54 -2.14 26.74
C GLY A 82 5.25 -3.34 27.65
N GLU A 83 5.14 -4.53 27.07
CA GLU A 83 4.78 -5.75 27.79
C GLU A 83 5.87 -6.14 28.78
N LYS A 84 7.14 -6.05 28.37
CA LYS A 84 8.27 -6.33 29.29
C LYS A 84 8.26 -5.38 30.48
N PHE A 85 7.89 -4.11 30.29
CA PHE A 85 7.73 -3.17 31.39
C PHE A 85 6.60 -3.62 32.34
N LEU A 86 5.42 -3.95 31.82
CA LEU A 86 4.29 -4.38 32.65
C LEU A 86 4.54 -5.70 33.38
N MET A 87 5.22 -6.66 32.75
CA MET A 87 5.57 -7.94 33.38
C MET A 87 6.60 -7.79 34.50
N LYS A 88 7.60 -6.91 34.34
CA LYS A 88 8.61 -6.66 35.37
C LYS A 88 8.07 -5.84 36.53
N ASN A 89 7.12 -4.94 36.26
CA ASN A 89 6.57 -4.03 37.23
C ASN A 89 5.17 -4.47 37.64
N THR A 90 5.06 -5.50 38.49
CA THR A 90 3.76 -5.97 39.02
C THR A 90 3.47 -5.45 40.42
N GLY A 91 4.50 -5.07 41.18
CA GLY A 91 4.39 -4.61 42.56
C GLY A 91 3.64 -3.28 42.72
N ILE A 92 3.01 -3.12 43.89
CA ILE A 92 2.26 -1.91 44.32
C ILE A 92 2.92 -1.12 45.45
N GLY A 93 4.03 -1.63 46.01
CA GLY A 93 4.75 -1.01 47.14
C GLY A 93 4.26 -1.50 48.50
N LYS A 94 5.17 -1.51 49.49
CA LYS A 94 4.89 -1.95 50.88
C LYS A 94 4.67 -0.80 51.86
N ASN A 95 4.72 0.44 51.39
CA ASN A 95 4.50 1.66 52.15
C ASN A 95 4.22 2.82 51.18
N LEU A 96 3.78 3.96 51.73
CA LEU A 96 3.42 5.14 50.95
C LEU A 96 4.56 5.61 50.03
N HIS A 97 5.79 5.66 50.54
CA HIS A 97 6.95 6.12 49.77
C HIS A 97 7.19 5.24 48.54
N LYS A 98 7.23 3.91 48.71
CA LYS A 98 7.43 2.97 47.60
C LYS A 98 6.25 2.96 46.62
N ALA A 99 5.01 3.06 47.11
CA ALA A 99 3.84 3.14 46.24
C ALA A 99 3.89 4.39 45.34
N ARG A 100 4.26 5.56 45.89
CA ARG A 100 4.47 6.80 45.13
C ARG A 100 5.62 6.69 44.12
N THR A 101 6.72 6.02 44.47
CA THR A 101 7.81 5.77 43.51
C THR A 101 7.33 4.93 42.32
N TYR A 102 6.57 3.87 42.56
CA TYR A 102 6.04 3.04 41.48
C TYR A 102 4.98 3.75 40.64
N GLN A 103 4.14 4.59 41.25
CA GLN A 103 3.19 5.45 40.54
C GLN A 103 3.94 6.39 39.58
N LYS A 104 4.94 7.15 40.06
CA LYS A 104 5.76 8.03 39.21
C LYS A 104 6.49 7.29 38.09
N SER A 105 7.01 6.10 38.37
CA SER A 105 7.65 5.27 37.35
C SER A 105 6.65 4.82 36.27
N HIS A 106 5.39 4.58 36.64
CA HIS A 106 4.35 4.20 35.70
C HIS A 106 3.88 5.40 34.87
N GLU A 107 3.67 6.56 35.49
CA GLU A 107 3.36 7.82 34.79
C GLU A 107 4.44 8.17 33.75
N HIS A 108 5.72 8.02 34.12
CA HIS A 108 6.82 8.23 33.16
C HIS A 108 6.75 7.25 31.98
N PHE A 109 6.43 5.98 32.26
CA PHE A 109 6.24 4.98 31.21
C PHE A 109 5.06 5.33 30.29
N GLU A 110 3.93 5.79 30.83
CA GLU A 110 2.76 6.19 30.05
C GLU A 110 3.09 7.37 29.11
N ASN A 111 3.89 8.33 29.56
CA ASN A 111 4.37 9.41 28.69
C ASN A 111 5.20 8.91 27.51
N VAL A 112 6.04 7.88 27.72
CA VAL A 112 6.79 7.25 26.62
C VAL A 112 5.86 6.47 25.69
N ALA A 113 4.86 5.76 26.25
CA ALA A 113 3.87 5.01 25.48
C ALA A 113 2.95 5.89 24.62
N GLN A 114 2.73 7.15 25.03
CA GLN A 114 1.88 8.08 24.31
C GLN A 114 2.31 8.29 22.85
N ASN A 115 3.62 8.33 22.57
CA ASN A 115 4.12 8.44 21.21
C ASN A 115 3.70 7.24 20.34
N THR A 116 3.70 6.05 20.92
CA THR A 116 3.26 4.82 20.24
C THR A 116 1.77 4.83 19.96
N TYR A 117 0.95 5.30 20.91
CA TYR A 117 -0.51 5.41 20.71
C TYR A 117 -0.85 6.40 19.59
N THR A 118 -0.25 7.59 19.61
CA THR A 118 -0.44 8.58 18.55
C THR A 118 0.02 8.04 17.18
N ASN A 119 1.08 7.22 17.15
CA ASN A 119 1.53 6.59 15.90
C ASN A 119 0.50 5.55 15.41
N ALA A 120 -0.03 4.72 16.31
CA ALA A 120 -1.06 3.74 15.97
C ALA A 120 -2.32 4.41 15.40
N GLU A 121 -2.80 5.50 16.03
CA GLU A 121 -3.96 6.26 15.53
C GLU A 121 -3.76 6.78 14.10
N LYS A 122 -2.57 7.29 13.79
CA LYS A 122 -2.22 7.74 12.43
C LYS A 122 -2.22 6.58 11.44
N LEU A 123 -1.72 5.42 11.83
CA LEU A 123 -1.72 4.22 10.99
C LEU A 123 -3.15 3.69 10.75
N LEU A 124 -4.03 3.76 11.74
CA LEU A 124 -5.44 3.40 11.56
C LEU A 124 -6.12 4.34 10.54
N ALA A 125 -5.89 5.64 10.65
CA ALA A 125 -6.39 6.61 9.66
C ALA A 125 -5.78 6.39 8.26
N ALA A 126 -4.49 6.06 8.17
CA ALA A 126 -3.84 5.74 6.90
C ALA A 126 -4.43 4.49 6.24
N ALA A 127 -4.83 3.50 7.04
CA ALA A 127 -5.48 2.28 6.56
C ALA A 127 -6.82 2.58 5.87
N GLU A 128 -7.63 3.45 6.46
CA GLU A 128 -8.90 3.88 5.86
C GLU A 128 -8.67 4.59 4.52
N GLU A 129 -7.65 5.44 4.43
CA GLU A 129 -7.33 6.13 3.18
C GLU A 129 -6.81 5.17 2.10
N LEU A 130 -5.93 4.24 2.46
CA LEU A 130 -5.43 3.20 1.55
C LEU A 130 -6.56 2.28 1.05
N ALA A 131 -7.56 2.01 1.90
CA ALA A 131 -8.74 1.25 1.50
C ALA A 131 -9.67 2.06 0.58
N ARG A 132 -9.84 3.37 0.83
CA ARG A 132 -10.71 4.25 0.01
C ARG A 132 -10.14 4.59 -1.36
N SER A 133 -8.82 4.73 -1.47
CA SER A 133 -8.18 5.11 -2.74
C SER A 133 -8.39 4.07 -3.85
N GLY A 134 -8.77 2.83 -3.49
CA GLY A 134 -8.88 1.71 -4.41
C GLY A 134 -7.51 1.23 -4.93
N GLU A 135 -6.43 1.76 -4.35
CA GLU A 135 -5.06 1.38 -4.70
C GLU A 135 -4.68 0.05 -4.04
N CYS A 136 -5.14 -0.23 -2.83
CA CYS A 136 -4.82 -1.49 -2.18
C CYS A 136 -6.04 -2.40 -2.08
N ASP A 137 -5.79 -3.69 -1.83
CA ASP A 137 -6.84 -4.58 -1.35
C ASP A 137 -7.33 -4.08 0.02
N ALA A 138 -8.54 -3.55 0.04
CA ALA A 138 -9.15 -2.98 1.23
C ALA A 138 -9.30 -4.02 2.35
N GLU A 139 -9.57 -5.28 2.03
CA GLU A 139 -9.69 -6.33 3.05
C GLU A 139 -8.34 -6.60 3.71
N GLU A 140 -7.27 -6.67 2.91
CA GLU A 140 -5.91 -6.90 3.41
C GLU A 140 -5.44 -5.75 4.32
N VAL A 141 -5.65 -4.49 3.89
CA VAL A 141 -5.25 -3.30 4.66
C VAL A 141 -6.04 -3.21 5.98
N LEU A 142 -7.37 -3.35 5.91
CA LEU A 142 -8.22 -3.28 7.09
C LEU A 142 -8.01 -4.46 8.05
N GLY A 143 -7.60 -5.63 7.52
CA GLY A 143 -7.20 -6.77 8.34
C GLY A 143 -6.02 -6.43 9.26
N VAL A 144 -4.97 -5.83 8.70
CA VAL A 144 -3.79 -5.38 9.47
C VAL A 144 -4.17 -4.28 10.47
N ALA A 145 -5.02 -3.33 10.07
CA ALA A 145 -5.48 -2.26 10.95
C ALA A 145 -6.22 -2.79 12.18
N ARG A 146 -7.13 -3.76 12.00
CA ARG A 146 -7.87 -4.40 13.11
C ARG A 146 -6.94 -5.14 14.07
N GLU A 147 -5.92 -5.83 13.54
CA GLU A 147 -4.93 -6.50 14.38
C GLU A 147 -4.15 -5.50 15.23
N LEU A 148 -3.70 -4.40 14.62
CA LEU A 148 -3.01 -3.32 15.32
C LEU A 148 -3.89 -2.72 16.43
N GLU A 149 -5.14 -2.36 16.11
CA GLU A 149 -6.11 -1.80 17.04
C GLU A 149 -6.35 -2.73 18.24
N ALA A 150 -6.57 -4.02 17.98
CA ALA A 150 -6.80 -5.01 19.03
C ALA A 150 -5.61 -5.11 20.00
N HIS A 151 -4.38 -5.14 19.49
CA HIS A 151 -3.18 -5.19 20.33
C HIS A 151 -2.98 -3.91 21.15
N VAL A 152 -3.17 -2.74 20.53
CA VAL A 152 -3.05 -1.44 21.19
C VAL A 152 -4.11 -1.31 22.29
N ALA A 153 -5.37 -1.63 22.00
CA ALA A 153 -6.47 -1.57 22.97
C ALA A 153 -6.23 -2.53 24.15
N ALA A 154 -5.83 -3.77 23.86
CA ALA A 154 -5.50 -4.75 24.90
C ALA A 154 -4.35 -4.27 25.79
N PHE A 155 -3.31 -3.68 25.19
CA PHE A 155 -2.16 -3.12 25.92
C PHE A 155 -2.56 -1.94 26.80
N ALA A 156 -3.31 -0.98 26.26
CA ALA A 156 -3.82 0.17 26.99
C ALA A 156 -4.65 -0.26 28.22
N ALA A 157 -5.54 -1.24 28.05
CA ALA A 157 -6.34 -1.77 29.16
C ALA A 157 -5.49 -2.37 30.31
N ARG A 158 -4.36 -3.03 29.98
CA ARG A 158 -3.42 -3.54 30.98
C ARG A 158 -2.67 -2.41 31.69
N GLY A 159 -2.24 -1.39 30.95
CA GLY A 159 -1.65 -0.16 31.49
C GLY A 159 -2.58 0.50 32.49
N ASP A 160 -3.81 0.80 32.08
CA ASP A 160 -4.85 1.41 32.91
C ASP A 160 -5.14 0.59 34.18
N ARG A 161 -5.22 -0.73 34.07
CA ARG A 161 -5.43 -1.61 35.22
C ARG A 161 -4.26 -1.53 36.21
N ARG A 162 -3.03 -1.34 35.74
CA ARG A 162 -1.88 -1.11 36.62
C ARG A 162 -1.97 0.26 37.29
N ARG A 163 -2.25 1.33 36.54
CA ARG A 163 -2.43 2.69 37.08
C ARG A 163 -3.42 2.69 38.24
N ARG A 164 -4.64 2.17 38.03
CA ARG A 164 -5.68 2.06 39.06
C ARG A 164 -5.22 1.31 40.33
N ARG A 165 -4.43 0.24 40.18
CA ARG A 165 -3.90 -0.52 41.34
C ARG A 165 -2.88 0.30 42.13
N LEU A 166 -2.04 1.09 41.46
CA LEU A 166 -1.08 1.96 42.12
C LEU A 166 -1.77 3.13 42.84
N ASP A 167 -2.79 3.72 42.21
CA ASP A 167 -3.59 4.79 42.81
C ASP A 167 -4.27 4.32 44.10
N LEU A 168 -4.87 3.13 44.08
CA LEU A 168 -5.49 2.53 45.26
C LEU A 168 -4.46 2.26 46.37
N ALA A 169 -3.27 1.74 46.02
CA ALA A 169 -2.22 1.49 47.00
C ALA A 169 -1.73 2.79 47.66
N VAL A 170 -1.55 3.85 46.87
CA VAL A 170 -1.20 5.17 47.38
C VAL A 170 -2.27 5.71 48.32
N LEU A 171 -3.55 5.61 47.94
CA LEU A 171 -4.67 6.03 48.77
C LEU A 171 -4.68 5.30 50.11
N LEU A 172 -4.57 3.97 50.08
CA LEU A 172 -4.56 3.11 51.27
C LEU A 172 -3.43 3.49 52.24
N TYR A 173 -2.20 3.62 51.75
CA TYR A 173 -1.07 3.97 52.61
C TYR A 173 -1.07 5.43 53.07
N THR A 174 -1.79 6.32 52.38
CA THR A 174 -1.99 7.70 52.84
C THR A 174 -2.87 7.70 54.08
N HIS A 175 -4.03 7.03 54.01
CA HIS A 175 -4.94 6.93 55.15
C HIS A 175 -4.40 6.10 56.31
N GLU A 176 -3.64 5.02 56.04
CA GLU A 176 -2.98 4.26 57.11
C GLU A 176 -2.03 5.15 57.92
N LYS A 177 -1.37 6.11 57.27
CA LYS A 177 -0.47 7.07 57.95
C LYS A 177 -1.25 8.10 58.77
N GLU A 178 -2.41 8.53 58.29
CA GLU A 178 -3.29 9.50 58.97
C GLU A 178 -3.96 8.91 60.22
N VAL A 179 -4.37 7.63 60.19
CA VAL A 179 -5.02 6.95 61.33
C VAL A 179 -4.03 6.57 62.45
N LYS A 180 -2.73 6.48 62.13
CA LYS A 180 -1.66 6.19 63.10
C LYS A 180 -1.06 7.45 63.75
N LEU A 181 -1.52 8.64 63.36
CA LEU A 181 -1.20 9.93 63.97
C LEU A 181 -2.32 10.35 64.92
#